data_AF-A0A7V7MJW2-F1
#
_entry.id   AF-A0A7V7MJW2-F1
#
_cell.length_a   1.000
_cell.length_b   1.000
_cell.length_c   1.000
_cell.angle_alpha   90.00
_cell.angle_beta   90.00
_cell.angle_gamma   90.00
#
_symmetry.space_group_name_H-M   'P 1'
#
loop_
_entity.id
_entity.type
_entity.pdbx_description
1 polymer ?
#
loop_
_entity_poly.entity_id
_entity_poly.type
_entity_poly.pdbx_seq_one_letter_code
_entity_poly.pdbx_strand_id
1 'polypeptide(L)'
;MSLKGNKGFSLLEVLVVVVILSVLAATLIPRFGSSIEKSKISRAETELKTFKTALTKVFFDTNYFPKDVSANQDPGLTLKTRVPRAHQKNWDGPYLERWPKNGHPWGGSYDYEYGRNTAMNFDGTAGNEVTLVMRDGALTQKILDRIDADLDDGNASTGLVRHNRRNRLEYFVGEGPKW
;
A
#
# COMPACT_ATOMS: atom_id res chain seq x y z
N MET A 1 -18.87 -38.98 62.14
CA MET A 1 -19.08 -38.44 60.77
C MET A 1 -19.54 -36.99 60.91
N SER A 2 -18.64 -36.01 60.77
CA SER A 2 -19.00 -34.59 60.87
C SER A 2 -19.40 -34.10 59.49
N LEU A 3 -20.68 -33.79 59.30
CA LEU A 3 -21.18 -33.17 58.07
C LEU A 3 -20.79 -31.69 58.09
N LYS A 4 -19.75 -31.35 57.31
CA LYS A 4 -19.36 -29.97 57.01
C LYS A 4 -20.59 -29.19 56.54
N GLY A 5 -20.88 -28.08 57.20
CA GLY A 5 -21.99 -27.20 56.84
C GLY A 5 -21.85 -26.67 55.42
N ASN A 6 -22.83 -26.99 54.57
CA ASN A 6 -23.00 -26.35 53.27
C ASN A 6 -23.42 -24.90 53.50
N LYS A 7 -22.45 -23.98 53.45
CA LYS A 7 -22.73 -22.54 53.36
C LYS A 7 -23.36 -22.28 51.99
N GLY A 8 -24.65 -21.97 51.96
CA GLY A 8 -25.34 -21.54 50.76
C GLY A 8 -24.88 -20.15 50.34
N PHE A 9 -24.85 -19.91 49.03
CA PHE A 9 -24.55 -18.60 48.44
C PHE A 9 -25.60 -17.56 48.86
N SER A 10 -25.14 -16.35 49.20
CA SER A 10 -26.02 -15.22 49.47
C SER A 10 -26.54 -14.62 48.16
N LEU A 11 -27.81 -14.22 48.13
CA LEU A 11 -28.40 -13.48 47.00
C LEU A 11 -27.63 -12.19 46.69
N LEU A 12 -27.13 -11.52 47.73
CA LEU A 12 -26.31 -10.31 47.60
C LEU A 12 -25.00 -10.59 46.86
N GLU A 13 -24.41 -11.76 47.11
CA GLU A 13 -23.12 -12.17 46.58
C GLU A 13 -23.22 -12.44 45.07
N VAL A 14 -24.30 -13.09 44.63
CA VAL A 14 -24.61 -13.26 43.21
C VAL A 14 -24.94 -11.91 42.56
N LEU A 15 -25.71 -11.05 43.24
CA LEU A 15 -26.11 -9.74 42.71
C LEU A 15 -24.90 -8.83 42.42
N VAL A 16 -23.94 -8.74 43.33
CA VAL A 16 -22.72 -7.94 43.09
C VAL A 16 -21.91 -8.51 41.93
N VAL A 17 -21.82 -9.83 41.81
CA VAL A 17 -21.08 -10.49 40.72
C VAL A 17 -21.71 -10.19 39.37
N VAL A 18 -23.03 -10.31 39.19
CA VAL A 18 -23.64 -9.97 37.90
C VAL A 18 -23.53 -8.49 37.57
N VAL A 19 -23.57 -7.59 38.57
CA VAL A 19 -23.36 -6.14 38.34
C VAL A 19 -21.94 -5.87 37.82
N ILE A 20 -20.92 -6.43 38.47
CA ILE A 20 -19.52 -6.26 38.03
C ILE A 20 -19.32 -6.89 36.65
N LEU A 21 -19.84 -8.09 36.40
CA LEU A 21 -19.78 -8.75 35.09
C LEU A 21 -20.48 -7.93 33.99
N SER A 22 -21.59 -7.26 34.31
CA SER A 22 -22.32 -6.40 33.36
C SER A 22 -21.50 -5.18 32.96
N VAL A 23 -20.81 -4.55 33.92
CA VAL A 23 -19.93 -3.39 33.67
C VAL A 23 -18.68 -3.82 32.89
N LEU A 24 -18.08 -4.96 33.23
CA LEU A 24 -16.93 -5.49 32.49
C LEU A 24 -17.33 -5.88 31.05
N ALA A 25 -18.46 -6.56 30.86
CA ALA A 25 -18.95 -6.89 29.53
C ALA A 25 -19.22 -5.64 28.66
N ALA A 26 -19.70 -4.54 29.26
CA ALA A 26 -19.94 -3.28 28.55
C ALA A 26 -18.66 -2.56 28.10
N THR A 27 -17.52 -2.81 28.75
CA THR A 27 -16.25 -2.10 28.49
C THR A 27 -15.29 -2.87 27.58
N LEU A 28 -15.57 -4.13 27.27
CA LEU A 28 -14.73 -5.02 26.45
C LEU A 28 -14.99 -4.90 24.93
N ILE A 29 -15.28 -3.71 24.42
CA ILE A 29 -15.38 -3.43 22.98
C ILE A 29 -14.13 -2.65 22.55
N PRO A 30 -12.98 -3.26 22.28
CA PRO A 30 -11.80 -2.46 22.00
C PRO A 30 -11.93 -1.87 20.60
N ARG A 31 -11.57 -0.59 20.47
CA ARG A 31 -11.57 0.15 19.20
C ARG A 31 -10.32 -0.18 18.38
N PHE A 32 -10.31 -1.34 17.71
CA PHE A 32 -9.18 -1.77 16.89
C PHE A 32 -9.13 -1.15 15.48
N GLY A 33 -10.17 -0.45 15.04
CA GLY A 33 -10.28 0.04 13.66
C GLY A 33 -9.17 0.99 13.23
N SER A 34 -8.80 1.96 14.09
CA SER A 34 -7.82 2.99 13.75
C SER A 34 -6.39 2.45 13.63
N SER A 35 -6.03 1.45 14.44
CA SER A 35 -4.72 0.82 14.34
C SER A 35 -4.59 -0.01 13.08
N ILE A 36 -5.65 -0.73 12.68
CA ILE A 36 -5.66 -1.53 11.45
C ILE A 36 -5.50 -0.62 10.22
N GLU A 37 -6.22 0.51 10.19
CA GLU A 37 -6.12 1.47 9.08
C GLU A 37 -4.71 2.06 8.97
N LYS A 38 -4.09 2.47 10.09
CA LYS A 38 -2.69 2.93 10.10
C LYS A 38 -1.71 1.86 9.59
N SER A 39 -1.89 0.61 10.00
CA SER A 39 -1.04 -0.49 9.51
C SER A 39 -1.19 -0.73 8.01
N LYS A 40 -2.41 -0.59 7.47
CA LYS A 40 -2.66 -0.69 6.02
C LYS A 40 -1.97 0.45 5.25
N ILE A 41 -2.06 1.67 5.75
CA ILE A 41 -1.38 2.85 5.19
C ILE A 41 0.13 2.63 5.16
N SER A 42 0.73 2.30 6.31
CA SER A 42 2.16 2.05 6.43
C SER A 42 2.65 0.91 5.50
N ARG A 43 1.84 -0.14 5.34
CA ARG A 43 2.13 -1.21 4.38
C ARG A 43 2.16 -0.69 2.94
N ALA A 44 1.13 0.05 2.53
CA ALA A 44 1.02 0.56 1.16
C ALA A 44 2.16 1.52 0.82
N GLU A 45 2.54 2.39 1.75
CA GLU A 45 3.69 3.30 1.63
C GLU A 45 5.01 2.54 1.46
N THR A 46 5.21 1.50 2.27
CA THR A 46 6.42 0.66 2.20
C THR A 46 6.48 -0.07 0.86
N GLU A 47 5.37 -0.64 0.41
CA GLU A 47 5.27 -1.30 -0.91
C GLU A 47 5.59 -0.31 -2.04
N LEU A 48 4.98 0.90 -2.04
CA LEU A 48 5.25 1.95 -3.03
C LEU A 48 6.72 2.41 -3.04
N LYS A 49 7.31 2.67 -1.87
CA LYS A 49 8.74 3.03 -1.74
C LYS A 49 9.66 1.92 -2.24
N THR A 50 9.31 0.67 -1.96
CA THR A 50 10.06 -0.51 -2.42
C THR A 50 10.01 -0.62 -3.94
N PHE A 51 8.83 -0.45 -4.55
CA PHE A 51 8.70 -0.49 -6.02
C PHE A 51 9.47 0.64 -6.68
N LYS A 52 9.40 1.86 -6.13
CA LYS A 52 10.17 3.00 -6.66
C LYS A 52 11.67 2.71 -6.62
N THR A 53 12.16 2.24 -5.47
CA THR A 53 13.57 1.86 -5.31
C THR A 53 13.99 0.77 -6.29
N ALA A 54 13.15 -0.25 -6.48
CA ALA A 54 13.41 -1.34 -7.43
C ALA A 54 13.46 -0.85 -8.89
N LEU A 55 12.54 0.02 -9.29
CA LEU A 55 12.52 0.62 -10.63
C LEU A 55 13.74 1.51 -10.89
N THR A 56 14.09 2.33 -9.90
CA THR A 56 15.30 3.16 -9.95
C THR A 56 16.55 2.29 -10.08
N LYS A 57 16.63 1.16 -9.36
CA LYS A 57 17.76 0.22 -9.46
C LYS A 57 17.83 -0.47 -10.82
N VAL A 58 16.70 -0.94 -11.36
CA VAL A 58 16.63 -1.46 -12.76
C VAL A 58 17.19 -0.43 -13.74
N PHE A 59 16.77 0.83 -13.60
CA PHE A 59 17.22 1.89 -14.49
C PHE A 59 18.73 2.12 -14.35
N PHE A 60 19.27 2.18 -13.14
CA PHE A 60 20.71 2.36 -12.95
C PHE A 60 21.56 1.24 -13.56
N ASP A 61 21.10 -0.01 -13.45
CA ASP A 61 21.87 -1.15 -13.97
C ASP A 61 21.75 -1.28 -15.49
N THR A 62 20.54 -1.08 -16.01
CA THR A 62 20.22 -1.41 -17.42
C THR A 62 20.07 -0.21 -18.34
N ASN A 63 20.14 1.01 -17.77
CA ASN A 63 19.83 2.29 -18.41
C ASN A 63 18.47 2.28 -19.11
N TYR A 64 17.50 1.60 -18.50
CA TYR A 64 16.24 1.25 -19.12
C TYR A 64 15.12 1.14 -18.09
N PHE A 65 13.99 1.80 -18.35
CA PHE A 65 12.76 1.53 -17.62
C PHE A 65 11.96 0.44 -18.32
N PRO A 66 11.38 -0.53 -17.59
CA PRO A 66 10.59 -1.58 -18.20
C PRO A 66 9.42 -1.04 -19.04
N LYS A 67 8.97 -1.79 -20.03
CA LYS A 67 7.79 -1.41 -20.82
C LYS A 67 6.53 -1.41 -19.94
N ASP A 68 5.59 -0.57 -20.33
CA ASP A 68 4.23 -0.57 -19.78
C ASP A 68 3.62 -1.98 -19.83
N VAL A 69 2.97 -2.39 -18.74
CA VAL A 69 2.32 -3.69 -18.60
C VAL A 69 0.88 -3.51 -18.15
N SER A 70 0.07 -4.56 -18.21
CA SER A 70 -1.27 -4.52 -17.63
C SER A 70 -1.21 -4.37 -16.12
N ALA A 71 -2.25 -3.75 -15.55
CA ALA A 71 -2.44 -3.59 -14.11
C ALA A 71 -2.18 -4.88 -13.32
N ASN A 72 -1.61 -4.73 -12.13
CA ASN A 72 -1.34 -5.82 -11.20
C ASN A 72 -0.34 -6.86 -11.72
N GLN A 73 0.50 -6.50 -12.69
CA GLN A 73 1.57 -7.35 -13.21
C GLN A 73 2.94 -6.79 -12.90
N ASP A 74 3.90 -7.69 -12.75
CA ASP A 74 5.31 -7.32 -12.64
C ASP A 74 5.80 -6.71 -13.98
N PRO A 75 6.26 -5.45 -13.99
CA PRO A 75 6.78 -4.82 -15.20
C PRO A 75 8.14 -5.40 -15.63
N GLY A 76 8.80 -6.20 -14.78
CA GLY A 76 10.08 -6.86 -15.08
C GLY A 76 11.12 -6.71 -13.98
N LEU A 77 10.66 -6.52 -12.74
CA LEU A 77 11.50 -6.36 -11.56
C LEU A 77 11.91 -7.72 -10.97
N THR A 78 11.09 -8.77 -11.15
CA THR A 78 11.34 -10.08 -10.52
C THR A 78 12.09 -11.04 -11.43
N LEU A 79 11.95 -10.91 -12.76
CA LEU A 79 12.48 -11.88 -13.72
C LEU A 79 13.19 -11.19 -14.89
N LYS A 80 14.45 -11.58 -15.10
CA LYS A 80 15.29 -11.12 -16.22
C LYS A 80 14.64 -11.27 -17.60
N THR A 81 13.84 -12.32 -17.80
CA THR A 81 13.18 -12.63 -19.08
C THR A 81 12.12 -11.61 -19.48
N ARG A 82 11.61 -10.80 -18.54
CA ARG A 82 10.65 -9.72 -18.80
C ARG A 82 11.33 -8.43 -19.33
N VAL A 83 12.64 -8.31 -19.16
CA VAL A 83 13.43 -7.18 -19.70
C VAL A 83 13.82 -7.49 -21.16
N PRO A 84 13.78 -6.51 -22.09
CA PRO A 84 14.20 -6.76 -23.47
C PRO A 84 15.65 -7.26 -23.58
N ARG A 85 15.93 -8.16 -24.54
CA ARG A 85 17.26 -8.80 -24.70
C ARG A 85 18.43 -7.82 -24.74
N ALA A 86 18.24 -6.63 -25.32
CA ALA A 86 19.26 -5.59 -25.39
C ALA A 86 19.76 -5.12 -24.00
N HIS A 87 18.88 -5.14 -23.00
CA HIS A 87 19.15 -4.64 -21.64
C HIS A 87 19.44 -5.77 -20.64
N GLN A 88 19.15 -7.03 -21.00
CA GLN A 88 19.38 -8.19 -20.13
C GLN A 88 20.85 -8.38 -19.75
N LYS A 89 21.81 -7.93 -20.57
CA LYS A 89 23.24 -8.12 -20.28
C LYS A 89 23.64 -7.51 -18.92
N ASN A 90 23.12 -6.33 -18.61
CA ASN A 90 23.48 -5.57 -17.40
C ASN A 90 22.48 -5.77 -16.26
N TRP A 91 21.48 -6.65 -16.42
CA TRP A 91 20.50 -6.93 -15.38
C TRP A 91 21.16 -7.71 -14.22
N ASP A 92 21.08 -7.16 -13.01
CA ASP A 92 21.64 -7.67 -11.74
C ASP A 92 20.55 -7.94 -10.69
N GLY A 93 19.33 -8.19 -11.15
CA GLY A 93 18.19 -8.51 -10.28
C GLY A 93 18.24 -9.93 -9.69
N PRO A 94 17.15 -10.36 -9.02
CA PRO A 94 15.85 -9.70 -8.98
C PRO A 94 15.88 -8.41 -8.16
N TYR A 95 15.18 -7.38 -8.66
CA TYR A 95 15.04 -6.08 -8.01
C TYR A 95 13.89 -6.04 -7.02
N LEU A 96 13.00 -7.02 -7.12
CA LEU A 96 11.88 -7.23 -6.24
C LEU A 96 11.71 -8.74 -6.03
N GLU A 97 11.46 -9.17 -4.80
CA GLU A 97 11.23 -10.59 -4.50
C GLU A 97 9.96 -11.10 -5.18
N ARG A 98 8.90 -10.28 -5.17
CA ARG A 98 7.61 -10.58 -5.80
C ARG A 98 6.78 -9.33 -6.00
N TRP A 99 6.04 -9.31 -7.10
CA TRP A 99 4.93 -8.37 -7.27
C TRP A 99 3.71 -8.86 -6.47
N PRO A 100 3.02 -7.98 -5.71
CA PRO A 100 1.85 -8.38 -4.93
C PRO A 100 0.68 -8.76 -5.85
N LYS A 101 0.31 -10.04 -5.88
CA LYS A 101 -0.82 -10.53 -6.70
C LYS A 101 -2.19 -10.04 -6.20
N ASN A 102 -2.30 -9.75 -4.90
CA ASN A 102 -3.56 -9.32 -4.28
C ASN A 102 -3.72 -7.78 -4.28
N GLY A 103 -2.84 -7.05 -4.96
CA GLY A 103 -2.86 -5.60 -4.98
C GLY A 103 -2.56 -4.96 -3.62
N HIS A 104 -3.16 -3.80 -3.38
CA HIS A 104 -2.92 -2.98 -2.19
C HIS A 104 -3.85 -3.37 -1.01
N PRO A 105 -3.60 -2.87 0.22
CA PRO A 105 -4.26 -3.35 1.45
C PRO A 105 -5.79 -3.14 1.57
N TRP A 106 -6.40 -2.48 0.58
CA TRP A 106 -7.83 -2.20 0.49
C TRP A 106 -8.49 -2.94 -0.69
N GLY A 107 -7.83 -3.95 -1.25
CA GLY A 107 -8.21 -4.57 -2.52
C GLY A 107 -7.57 -3.82 -3.70
N GLY A 108 -8.07 -3.98 -4.92
CA GLY A 108 -7.56 -3.21 -6.07
C GLY A 108 -6.20 -3.70 -6.58
N SER A 109 -5.44 -2.80 -7.20
CA SER A 109 -4.19 -3.15 -7.89
C SER A 109 -3.07 -2.11 -7.71
N TYR A 110 -1.84 -2.61 -7.64
CA TYR A 110 -0.67 -1.82 -7.98
C TYR A 110 -0.42 -1.94 -9.48
N ASP A 111 -0.11 -0.82 -10.10
CA ASP A 111 0.12 -0.74 -11.53
C ASP A 111 1.38 0.09 -11.81
N TYR A 112 2.02 -0.21 -12.92
CA TYR A 112 3.19 0.50 -13.41
C TYR A 112 2.81 1.07 -14.76
N GLU A 113 2.83 2.39 -14.87
CA GLU A 113 2.47 3.10 -16.09
C GLU A 113 3.68 3.85 -16.64
N TYR A 114 3.97 3.67 -17.93
CA TYR A 114 5.02 4.40 -18.66
C TYR A 114 4.44 5.13 -19.88
N GLY A 115 4.62 6.45 -19.92
CA GLY A 115 4.37 7.30 -21.08
C GLY A 115 2.91 7.71 -21.27
N ARG A 116 2.06 7.47 -20.25
CA ARG A 116 0.64 7.83 -20.27
C ARG A 116 0.31 9.09 -19.49
N ASN A 117 1.23 9.59 -18.66
CA ASN A 117 0.90 10.57 -17.64
C ASN A 117 1.49 11.95 -17.93
N THR A 118 0.72 12.79 -18.62
CA THR A 118 1.09 14.19 -18.85
C THR A 118 0.95 15.08 -17.62
N ALA A 119 0.27 14.63 -16.56
CA ALA A 119 0.11 15.42 -15.34
C ALA A 119 1.39 15.43 -14.50
N MET A 120 2.19 14.36 -14.55
CA MET A 120 3.48 14.25 -13.85
C MET A 120 4.68 14.54 -14.75
N ASN A 121 4.53 15.53 -15.64
CA ASN A 121 5.58 15.97 -16.54
C ASN A 121 6.43 17.06 -15.86
N PHE A 122 7.64 16.73 -15.40
CA PHE A 122 8.52 17.66 -14.69
C PHE A 122 9.61 18.25 -15.58
N ASP A 123 10.06 17.54 -16.61
CA ASP A 123 11.02 18.04 -17.61
C ASP A 123 10.39 18.85 -18.76
N GLY A 124 9.06 19.00 -18.77
CA GLY A 124 8.29 19.66 -19.83
C GLY A 124 8.07 18.78 -21.06
N THR A 125 8.53 17.54 -21.06
CA THR A 125 8.37 16.56 -22.12
C THR A 125 7.27 15.57 -21.78
N ALA A 126 6.17 15.62 -22.54
CA ALA A 126 5.10 14.65 -22.37
C ALA A 126 5.46 13.27 -22.93
N GLY A 127 4.99 12.21 -22.28
CA GLY A 127 4.92 10.85 -22.85
C GLY A 127 6.11 9.95 -22.52
N ASN A 128 6.97 10.36 -21.59
CA ASN A 128 8.07 9.55 -21.08
C ASN A 128 8.04 9.38 -19.56
N GLU A 129 6.94 9.74 -18.91
CA GLU A 129 6.80 9.70 -17.46
C GLU A 129 6.60 8.27 -16.97
N VAL A 130 7.34 7.91 -15.93
CA VAL A 130 7.27 6.62 -15.26
C VAL A 130 6.61 6.82 -13.91
N THR A 131 5.47 6.17 -13.72
CA THR A 131 4.66 6.31 -12.51
C THR A 131 4.23 4.96 -11.96
N LEU A 132 4.22 4.87 -10.63
CA LEU A 132 3.54 3.81 -9.90
C LEU A 132 2.13 4.25 -9.61
N VAL A 133 1.17 3.37 -9.81
CA VAL A 133 -0.24 3.69 -9.68
C VAL A 133 -0.88 2.73 -8.69
N MET A 134 -1.69 3.29 -7.80
CA MET A 134 -2.56 2.54 -6.91
C MET A 134 -4.00 2.90 -7.25
N ARG A 135 -4.80 1.90 -7.64
CA ARG A 135 -6.17 2.10 -8.14
C ARG A 135 -7.09 0.91 -7.85
N ASP A 136 -8.39 1.18 -8.00
CA ASP A 136 -9.48 0.25 -7.73
C ASP A 136 -9.57 -0.11 -6.24
N GLY A 137 -10.44 -1.07 -5.89
CA GLY A 137 -10.67 -1.46 -4.50
C GLY A 137 -11.35 -0.39 -3.65
N ALA A 138 -11.27 -0.54 -2.32
CA ALA A 138 -11.91 0.35 -1.36
C ALA A 138 -11.03 1.56 -0.97
N LEU A 139 -10.44 2.22 -1.97
CA LEU A 139 -9.72 3.48 -1.77
C LEU A 139 -10.70 4.62 -1.51
N THR A 140 -10.35 5.51 -0.58
CA THR A 140 -11.10 6.72 -0.28
C THR A 140 -10.17 7.91 -0.36
N GLN A 141 -10.68 9.11 -0.67
CA GLN A 141 -9.86 10.33 -0.74
C GLN A 141 -9.05 10.52 0.55
N LYS A 142 -9.67 10.32 1.72
CA LYS A 142 -8.98 10.41 3.02
C LYS A 142 -7.75 9.48 3.15
N ILE A 143 -7.82 8.27 2.60
CA ILE A 143 -6.67 7.35 2.60
C ILE A 143 -5.58 7.89 1.68
N LEU A 144 -5.96 8.40 0.51
CA LEU A 144 -5.02 8.93 -0.48
C LEU A 144 -4.36 10.21 0.02
N ASP A 145 -5.13 11.15 0.59
CA ASP A 145 -4.64 12.37 1.24
C ASP A 145 -3.59 12.03 2.31
N ARG A 146 -3.84 10.93 3.05
CA ARG A 146 -2.93 10.52 4.12
C ARG A 146 -1.63 9.93 3.59
N ILE A 147 -1.70 9.09 2.57
CA ILE A 147 -0.51 8.52 1.91
C ILE A 147 0.29 9.63 1.23
N ASP A 148 -0.39 10.58 0.59
CA ASP A 148 0.20 11.75 -0.05
C ASP A 148 0.95 12.62 0.96
N ALA A 149 0.33 12.94 2.09
CA ALA A 149 0.97 13.70 3.17
C ALA A 149 2.16 12.97 3.82
N ASP A 150 2.15 11.64 3.85
CA ASP A 150 3.22 10.82 4.46
C ASP A 150 4.36 10.51 3.47
N LEU A 151 4.10 10.56 2.15
CA LEU A 151 5.10 10.30 1.10
C LEU A 151 5.66 11.57 0.45
N ASP A 152 4.93 12.68 0.47
CA ASP A 152 5.25 13.91 -0.27
C ASP A 152 4.87 15.18 0.52
N ASP A 153 3.92 15.99 0.04
CA ASP A 153 3.57 17.30 0.61
C ASP A 153 2.10 17.44 1.08
N GLY A 154 1.27 16.42 0.84
CA GLY A 154 -0.16 16.45 1.16
C GLY A 154 -0.98 17.28 0.17
N ASN A 155 -0.40 17.73 -0.94
CA ASN A 155 -1.08 18.39 -2.03
C ASN A 155 -1.25 17.44 -3.22
N ALA A 156 -2.43 16.85 -3.29
CA ALA A 156 -2.87 15.95 -4.35
C ALA A 156 -2.73 16.47 -5.80
N SER A 157 -2.49 17.76 -6.01
CA SER A 157 -2.36 18.38 -7.34
C SER A 157 -0.91 18.63 -7.78
N THR A 158 0.04 18.64 -6.84
CA THR A 158 1.47 18.95 -7.10
C THR A 158 2.35 17.85 -6.55
N GLY A 159 3.67 18.00 -6.68
CA GLY A 159 4.59 17.03 -6.09
C GLY A 159 4.68 15.71 -6.83
N LEU A 160 5.46 14.80 -6.25
CA LEU A 160 5.81 13.46 -6.71
C LEU A 160 4.67 12.47 -6.48
N VAL A 161 3.84 12.67 -5.47
CA VAL A 161 2.63 11.86 -5.23
C VAL A 161 1.43 12.74 -5.53
N ARG A 162 0.47 12.20 -6.28
CA ARG A 162 -0.78 12.89 -6.61
C ARG A 162 -1.92 11.91 -6.62
N HIS A 163 -3.13 12.41 -6.42
CA HIS A 163 -4.31 11.59 -6.62
C HIS A 163 -5.49 12.38 -7.15
N ASN A 164 -6.46 11.66 -7.70
CA ASN A 164 -7.62 12.26 -8.34
C ASN A 164 -8.94 11.78 -7.71
N ARG A 165 -10.04 12.41 -8.15
CA ARG A 165 -11.40 12.12 -7.69
C ARG A 165 -11.90 10.70 -8.04
N ARG A 166 -11.17 9.94 -8.87
CA ARG A 166 -11.48 8.54 -9.20
C ARG A 166 -10.79 7.56 -8.25
N ASN A 167 -10.29 8.05 -7.12
CA ASN A 167 -9.54 7.27 -6.13
C ASN A 167 -8.32 6.55 -6.73
N ARG A 168 -7.63 7.22 -7.67
CA ARG A 168 -6.37 6.74 -8.25
C ARG A 168 -5.24 7.63 -7.73
N LEU A 169 -4.26 6.99 -7.11
CA LEU A 169 -3.01 7.62 -6.67
C LEU A 169 -1.90 7.26 -7.64
N GLU A 170 -1.10 8.26 -7.96
CA GLU A 170 0.07 8.17 -8.81
C GLU A 170 1.29 8.57 -7.97
N TYR A 171 2.40 7.88 -8.18
CA TYR A 171 3.69 8.18 -7.56
C TYR A 171 4.77 8.20 -8.63
N PHE A 172 5.33 9.38 -8.87
CA PHE A 172 6.39 9.62 -9.83
C PHE A 172 7.68 8.88 -9.44
N VAL A 173 8.22 8.14 -10.40
CA VAL A 173 9.48 7.41 -10.28
C VAL A 173 10.60 8.14 -11.02
N GLY A 174 10.34 8.58 -12.24
CA GLY A 174 11.30 9.25 -13.10
C GLY A 174 10.81 9.38 -14.53
N GLU A 175 11.72 9.76 -15.41
CA GLU A 175 11.46 9.92 -16.85
C GLU A 175 12.37 8.98 -17.62
N GLY A 176 11.77 8.24 -18.56
CA GLY A 176 12.51 7.35 -19.44
C GLY A 176 12.89 8.01 -20.77
N PRO A 177 13.62 7.28 -21.63
CA PRO A 177 13.88 7.73 -23.00
C PRO A 177 12.57 7.84 -23.80
N LYS A 178 12.55 8.72 -24.81
CA LYS A 178 11.46 8.77 -25.78
C LYS A 178 11.51 7.52 -26.68
N TRP A 179 10.34 7.03 -27.04
CA TRP A 179 10.15 5.96 -28.02
C TRP A 179 9.55 6.54 -29.29
#